data_AF-A0A3D1HDG7-F1
#
_entry.id   AF-A0A3D1HDG7-F1
#
_cell.length_a   1.000
_cell.length_b   1.000
_cell.length_c   1.000
_cell.angle_alpha   90.00
_cell.angle_beta   90.00
_cell.angle_gamma   90.00
#
_symmetry.space_group_name_H-M   'P 1'
#
loop_
_entity.id
_entity.type
_entity.pdbx_description
1 polymer ?
#
loop_
_entity_poly.entity_id
_entity_poly.type
_entity_poly.pdbx_seq_one_letter_code
_entity_poly.pdbx_strand_id
1 'polypeptide(L)'
;SNIEINGGNVTANGGNYAAGIGGGYGREGSGIKIKSGTVKAKGGKNGAGIGGGEEGIGDGIYIHGGEVIATGGDCAAGIGGGTDRGSGGEGSVIKITGGKVNAKGGNGGAGIGGGDSALGSDIEIFGGDVTANGGAYGAGIGGGNGKDGSNIKITDGTVKATGGNSAAGIGGGNGKNGSNIKITNGKVNATGGDYAAGIGGGSGGAGSNIEIN
;
A
#
# COMPACT_ATOMS: atom_id res chain seq x y z
N SER A 1 13.26 7.57 -7.37
CA SER A 1 13.91 6.73 -8.40
C SER A 1 13.32 7.02 -9.77
N ASN A 2 13.73 6.34 -10.84
CA ASN A 2 12.98 6.31 -12.11
C ASN A 2 13.17 4.92 -12.72
N ILE A 3 12.21 4.04 -12.51
CA ILE A 3 12.33 2.61 -12.82
C ILE A 3 11.18 2.24 -13.73
N GLU A 4 11.49 1.63 -14.88
CA GLU A 4 10.47 1.17 -15.82
C GLU A 4 10.67 -0.31 -16.15
N ILE A 5 9.67 -1.13 -15.83
CA ILE A 5 9.62 -2.56 -16.15
C ILE A 5 8.64 -2.76 -17.30
N ASN A 6 9.18 -3.04 -18.48
CA ASN A 6 8.39 -3.23 -19.70
C ASN A 6 7.88 -4.67 -19.86
N GLY A 7 8.47 -5.65 -19.17
CA GLY A 7 8.10 -7.06 -19.23
C GLY A 7 9.15 -7.98 -18.62
N GLY A 8 9.05 -9.29 -18.89
CA GLY A 8 9.97 -10.32 -18.40
C GLY A 8 9.67 -10.80 -16.97
N ASN A 9 10.62 -11.52 -16.38
CA ASN A 9 10.54 -11.99 -15.00
C ASN A 9 11.56 -11.23 -14.14
N VAL A 10 11.07 -10.37 -13.26
CA VAL A 10 11.91 -9.57 -12.35
C VAL A 10 11.74 -10.10 -10.93
N THR A 11 12.84 -10.47 -10.29
CA THR A 11 12.87 -10.76 -8.85
C THR A 11 13.87 -9.83 -8.19
N ALA A 12 13.42 -9.04 -7.22
CA ALA A 12 14.22 -8.05 -6.54
C ALA A 12 14.05 -8.15 -5.02
N ASN A 13 15.18 -8.19 -4.31
CA ASN A 13 15.22 -8.25 -2.85
C ASN A 13 15.99 -7.04 -2.33
N GLY A 14 15.36 -6.27 -1.45
CA GLY A 14 15.97 -5.14 -0.80
C GLY A 14 17.03 -5.59 0.19
N GLY A 15 18.16 -4.88 0.23
CA GLY A 15 19.11 -4.96 1.34
C GLY A 15 18.52 -4.34 2.61
N ASN A 16 19.30 -4.34 3.69
CA ASN A 16 18.87 -3.74 4.97
C ASN A 16 18.35 -2.30 4.73
N TYR A 17 17.12 -2.02 5.16
CA TYR A 17 16.46 -0.72 5.00
C TYR A 17 16.14 -0.27 3.58
N ALA A 18 16.35 -1.11 2.56
CA ALA A 18 16.06 -0.79 1.18
C ALA A 18 14.77 -1.47 0.69
N ALA A 19 14.08 -0.81 -0.23
CA ALA A 19 12.98 -1.42 -0.94
C ALA A 19 13.46 -2.56 -1.85
N GLY A 20 12.56 -3.49 -2.17
CA GLY A 20 12.83 -4.50 -3.20
C GLY A 20 13.05 -3.83 -4.55
N ILE A 21 12.15 -2.93 -4.93
CA ILE A 21 12.27 -2.05 -6.10
C ILE A 21 11.98 -0.62 -5.64
N GLY A 22 12.97 0.27 -5.70
CA GLY A 22 12.76 1.68 -5.39
C GLY A 22 13.92 2.31 -4.63
N GLY A 23 13.65 2.84 -3.44
CA GLY A 23 14.59 3.62 -2.62
C GLY A 23 15.41 2.79 -1.63
N GLY A 24 16.56 3.33 -1.23
CA GLY A 24 17.35 2.86 -0.07
C GLY A 24 16.98 3.58 1.23
N TYR A 25 17.77 3.38 2.30
CA TYR A 25 17.58 4.07 3.59
C TYR A 25 17.48 5.59 3.43
N GLY A 26 16.39 6.19 3.93
CA GLY A 26 16.08 7.61 3.84
C GLY A 26 15.85 8.13 2.42
N ARG A 27 15.69 7.24 1.43
CA ARG A 27 15.53 7.61 0.02
C ARG A 27 14.15 7.24 -0.51
N GLU A 28 13.59 8.16 -1.27
CA GLU A 28 12.31 7.99 -1.95
C GLU A 28 12.38 6.91 -3.03
N GLY A 29 11.35 6.07 -3.07
CA GLY A 29 11.08 5.15 -4.16
C GLY A 29 10.07 5.72 -5.13
N SER A 30 10.46 6.80 -5.82
CA SER A 30 9.59 7.48 -6.77
C SER A 30 9.71 7.01 -8.22
N GLY A 31 8.71 7.33 -9.05
CA GLY A 31 8.76 7.18 -10.51
C GLY A 31 8.86 5.73 -10.98
N ILE A 32 8.16 4.82 -10.31
CA ILE A 32 8.22 3.38 -10.61
C ILE A 32 7.05 3.03 -11.53
N LYS A 33 7.34 2.47 -12.70
CA LYS A 33 6.34 2.07 -13.71
C LYS A 33 6.47 0.59 -14.04
N ILE A 34 5.42 -0.19 -13.83
CA ILE A 34 5.34 -1.60 -14.21
C ILE A 34 4.29 -1.73 -15.30
N LYS A 35 4.73 -2.03 -16.53
CA LYS A 35 3.83 -2.16 -17.68
C LYS A 35 3.34 -3.58 -17.91
N SER A 36 4.22 -4.57 -17.75
CA SER A 36 3.89 -5.99 -17.94
C SER A 36 4.91 -6.90 -17.25
N GLY A 37 4.77 -8.22 -17.46
CA GLY A 37 5.69 -9.24 -16.93
C GLY A 37 5.28 -9.79 -15.57
N THR A 38 6.18 -10.56 -14.96
CA THR A 38 6.05 -11.07 -13.59
C THR A 38 7.07 -10.35 -12.72
N VAL A 39 6.61 -9.57 -11.74
CA VAL A 39 7.46 -8.79 -10.83
C VAL A 39 7.27 -9.31 -9.41
N LYS A 40 8.35 -9.81 -8.81
CA LYS A 40 8.41 -10.23 -7.41
C LYS A 40 9.38 -9.32 -6.66
N ALA A 41 8.85 -8.49 -5.77
CA ALA A 41 9.64 -7.51 -5.05
C ALA A 41 9.48 -7.71 -3.55
N LYS A 42 10.59 -7.91 -2.84
CA LYS A 42 10.60 -8.06 -1.39
C LYS A 42 11.48 -7.00 -0.77
N GLY A 43 10.93 -6.21 0.14
CA GLY A 43 11.69 -5.24 0.92
C GLY A 43 12.66 -5.94 1.87
N GLY A 44 13.81 -5.29 2.11
CA GLY A 44 14.63 -5.63 3.27
C GLY A 44 14.00 -5.08 4.55
N LYS A 45 14.64 -5.28 5.70
CA LYS A 45 14.14 -4.77 7.00
C LYS A 45 13.65 -3.32 6.86
N ASN A 46 12.37 -3.06 7.16
CA ASN A 46 11.74 -1.73 7.10
C ASN A 46 11.67 -1.01 5.74
N GLY A 47 12.08 -1.66 4.64
CA GLY A 47 11.88 -1.16 3.27
C GLY A 47 10.63 -1.75 2.62
N ALA A 48 9.98 -1.00 1.73
CA ALA A 48 8.79 -1.46 1.01
C ALA A 48 9.12 -2.60 0.04
N GLY A 49 8.11 -3.40 -0.35
CA GLY A 49 8.28 -4.31 -1.48
C GLY A 49 8.60 -3.53 -2.75
N ILE A 50 7.74 -2.58 -3.09
CA ILE A 50 7.91 -1.60 -4.17
C ILE A 50 7.68 -0.20 -3.61
N GLY A 51 8.67 0.68 -3.73
CA GLY A 51 8.59 2.06 -3.26
C GLY A 51 9.76 2.44 -2.35
N GLY A 52 9.49 3.08 -1.22
CA GLY A 52 10.52 3.69 -0.37
C GLY A 52 11.32 2.69 0.48
N GLY A 53 12.58 3.02 0.79
CA GLY A 53 13.32 2.37 1.88
C GLY A 53 12.81 2.83 3.25
N GLU A 54 13.45 2.42 4.36
CA GLU A 54 13.14 2.98 5.70
C GLU A 54 13.23 4.51 5.66
N GLU A 55 12.25 5.21 6.25
CA GLU A 55 12.03 6.67 6.15
C GLU A 55 11.79 7.20 4.71
N GLY A 56 11.94 6.36 3.68
CA GLY A 56 11.71 6.72 2.30
C GLY A 56 10.22 6.74 1.96
N ILE A 57 9.80 7.81 1.30
CA ILE A 57 8.46 7.93 0.72
C ILE A 57 8.37 7.03 -0.52
N GLY A 58 7.29 6.28 -0.64
CA GLY A 58 6.90 5.61 -1.88
C GLY A 58 5.89 6.46 -2.62
N ASP A 59 6.37 7.22 -3.60
CA ASP A 59 5.57 8.18 -4.37
C ASP A 59 5.53 7.82 -5.86
N GLY A 60 4.46 8.14 -6.59
CA GLY A 60 4.44 7.97 -8.05
C GLY A 60 4.75 6.55 -8.50
N ILE A 61 4.00 5.58 -7.95
CA ILE A 61 4.10 4.16 -8.29
C ILE A 61 2.93 3.80 -9.21
N TYR A 62 3.24 3.39 -10.44
CA TYR A 62 2.26 3.12 -11.49
C TYR A 62 2.33 1.65 -11.93
N ILE A 63 1.23 0.92 -11.76
CA ILE A 63 1.09 -0.45 -12.24
C ILE A 63 0.03 -0.48 -13.33
N HIS A 64 0.44 -0.79 -14.55
CA HIS A 64 -0.42 -0.86 -15.73
C HIS A 64 -0.82 -2.29 -16.09
N GLY A 65 -0.02 -3.28 -15.72
CA GLY A 65 -0.26 -4.68 -16.09
C GLY A 65 0.78 -5.64 -15.53
N GLY A 66 0.63 -6.92 -15.91
CA GLY A 66 1.48 -8.01 -15.43
C GLY A 66 0.98 -8.66 -14.14
N GLU A 67 1.77 -9.59 -13.60
CA GLU A 67 1.60 -10.14 -12.26
C GLU A 67 2.62 -9.50 -11.33
N VAL A 68 2.15 -8.75 -10.33
CA VAL A 68 2.99 -8.03 -9.36
C VAL A 68 2.76 -8.62 -7.99
N ILE A 69 3.82 -9.13 -7.37
CA ILE A 69 3.84 -9.64 -6.01
C ILE A 69 4.82 -8.79 -5.22
N ALA A 70 4.30 -7.98 -4.30
CA ALA A 70 5.08 -7.03 -3.52
C ALA A 70 4.92 -7.34 -2.03
N THR A 71 6.03 -7.61 -1.34
CA THR A 71 6.04 -7.91 0.10
C THR A 71 6.94 -6.93 0.81
N GLY A 72 6.39 -6.17 1.75
CA GLY A 72 7.15 -5.27 2.61
C GLY A 72 8.13 -6.04 3.49
N GLY A 73 9.18 -5.36 3.92
CA GLY A 73 10.00 -5.80 5.04
C GLY A 73 9.23 -5.76 6.36
N ASP A 74 9.95 -6.01 7.46
CA ASP A 74 9.37 -6.21 8.80
C ASP A 74 8.29 -5.21 9.20
N CYS A 75 8.47 -3.92 8.90
CA CYS A 75 7.53 -2.85 9.28
C CYS A 75 7.12 -1.91 8.12
N ALA A 76 7.10 -2.40 6.88
CA ALA A 76 6.92 -1.56 5.69
C ALA A 76 5.73 -1.98 4.82
N ALA A 77 5.33 -1.10 3.90
CA ALA A 77 4.25 -1.40 2.97
C ALA A 77 4.64 -2.49 1.96
N GLY A 78 3.64 -3.22 1.45
CA GLY A 78 3.83 -4.04 0.25
C GLY A 78 4.20 -3.16 -0.94
N ILE A 79 3.33 -2.20 -1.24
CA ILE A 79 3.54 -1.16 -2.26
C ILE A 79 3.32 0.21 -1.61
N GLY A 80 4.32 1.08 -1.67
CA GLY A 80 4.28 2.41 -1.07
C GLY A 80 5.52 2.69 -0.23
N GLY A 81 5.36 3.23 0.98
CA GLY A 81 6.48 3.71 1.77
C GLY A 81 7.12 2.67 2.69
N GLY A 82 8.35 2.96 3.13
CA GLY A 82 9.00 2.21 4.21
C GLY A 82 8.50 2.63 5.59
N THR A 83 9.13 2.15 6.65
CA THR A 83 8.76 2.53 8.03
C THR A 83 9.05 4.00 8.31
N ASP A 84 8.15 4.69 9.02
CA ASP A 84 8.41 6.04 9.55
C ASP A 84 9.13 5.96 10.90
N ARG A 85 10.24 6.69 11.03
CA ARG A 85 11.01 6.87 12.28
C ARG A 85 11.07 8.33 12.73
N GLY A 86 10.31 9.22 12.10
CA GLY A 86 10.14 10.61 12.52
C GLY A 86 9.77 11.62 11.44
N SER A 87 10.00 11.31 10.15
CA SER A 87 9.73 12.23 9.04
C SER A 87 9.72 11.54 7.67
N GLY A 88 9.06 10.39 7.52
CA GLY A 88 9.02 9.71 6.23
C GLY A 88 8.11 8.48 6.16
N GLY A 89 8.41 7.58 5.22
CA GLY A 89 7.70 6.30 5.10
C GLY A 89 6.29 6.37 4.49
N GLU A 90 5.85 7.54 4.05
CA GLU A 90 4.53 7.72 3.45
C GLU A 90 4.40 6.95 2.13
N GLY A 91 3.21 6.40 1.89
CA GLY A 91 2.83 5.90 0.57
C GLY A 91 1.84 6.85 -0.06
N SER A 92 2.25 7.53 -1.13
CA SER A 92 1.46 8.53 -1.85
C SER A 92 1.46 8.27 -3.35
N VAL A 93 0.45 8.78 -4.06
CA VAL A 93 0.36 8.74 -5.54
C VAL A 93 0.63 7.33 -6.08
N ILE A 94 -0.17 6.38 -5.61
CA ILE A 94 -0.09 4.98 -6.05
C ILE A 94 -1.25 4.73 -6.99
N LYS A 95 -0.95 4.36 -8.24
CA LYS A 95 -1.96 4.19 -9.29
C LYS A 95 -1.87 2.80 -9.92
N ILE A 96 -2.96 2.04 -9.78
CA ILE A 96 -3.12 0.72 -10.41
C ILE A 96 -4.19 0.83 -11.48
N THR A 97 -3.84 0.51 -12.72
CA THR A 97 -4.74 0.58 -13.88
C THR A 97 -5.01 -0.79 -14.50
N GLY A 98 -4.28 -1.82 -14.07
CA GLY A 98 -4.46 -3.19 -14.56
C GLY A 98 -3.48 -4.18 -13.93
N GLY A 99 -3.56 -5.42 -14.38
CA GLY A 99 -2.71 -6.52 -13.89
C GLY A 99 -3.30 -7.26 -12.69
N LYS A 100 -2.57 -8.29 -12.25
CA LYS A 100 -2.85 -9.03 -11.02
C LYS A 100 -1.85 -8.59 -9.96
N VAL A 101 -2.32 -7.87 -8.95
CA VAL A 101 -1.46 -7.24 -7.93
C VAL A 101 -1.73 -7.90 -6.58
N ASN A 102 -0.70 -8.49 -5.98
CA ASN A 102 -0.74 -9.03 -4.63
C ASN A 102 0.28 -8.27 -3.77
N ALA A 103 -0.23 -7.42 -2.88
CA ALA A 103 0.57 -6.57 -2.01
C ALA A 103 0.37 -6.98 -0.55
N LYS A 104 1.48 -7.21 0.15
CA LYS A 104 1.47 -7.60 1.56
C LYS A 104 2.39 -6.71 2.39
N GLY A 105 1.83 -6.05 3.39
CA GLY A 105 2.58 -5.27 4.37
C GLY A 105 3.28 -6.14 5.41
N GLY A 106 4.35 -5.61 5.99
CA GLY A 106 4.94 -6.07 7.24
C GLY A 106 4.14 -5.63 8.46
N ASN A 107 4.60 -5.96 9.66
CA ASN A 107 4.01 -5.52 10.92
C ASN A 107 3.84 -3.99 10.95
N GLY A 108 2.61 -3.52 11.07
CA GLY A 108 2.24 -2.10 11.01
C GLY A 108 2.19 -1.50 9.61
N GLY A 109 2.75 -2.15 8.59
CA GLY A 109 2.70 -1.68 7.20
C GLY A 109 1.40 -2.04 6.50
N ALA A 110 0.91 -1.13 5.65
CA ALA A 110 -0.23 -1.40 4.80
C ALA A 110 0.11 -2.41 3.68
N GLY A 111 -0.92 -3.06 3.12
CA GLY A 111 -0.74 -3.80 1.88
C GLY A 111 -0.30 -2.85 0.76
N ILE A 112 -1.10 -1.80 0.54
CA ILE A 112 -0.84 -0.70 -0.38
C ILE A 112 -1.01 0.63 0.37
N GLY A 113 0.02 1.46 0.44
CA GLY A 113 -0.01 2.74 1.14
C GLY A 113 1.20 2.93 2.05
N GLY A 114 0.97 3.36 3.30
CA GLY A 114 2.03 3.71 4.24
C GLY A 114 2.72 2.50 4.89
N GLY A 115 4.01 2.63 5.22
CA GLY A 115 4.67 1.73 6.17
C GLY A 115 4.21 1.96 7.61
N ASP A 116 4.76 1.20 8.57
CA ASP A 116 4.44 1.39 9.99
C ASP A 116 4.69 2.84 10.42
N SER A 117 3.76 3.38 11.21
CA SER A 117 3.75 4.78 11.61
C SER A 117 3.76 5.77 10.44
N ALA A 118 3.36 5.39 9.21
CA ALA A 118 3.32 6.29 8.06
C ALA A 118 1.93 6.42 7.40
N LEU A 119 1.66 7.58 6.80
CA LEU A 119 0.40 7.86 6.11
C LEU A 119 0.29 7.05 4.81
N GLY A 120 -0.93 6.65 4.48
CA GLY A 120 -1.28 6.18 3.14
C GLY A 120 -2.27 7.13 2.51
N SER A 121 -1.91 7.76 1.40
CA SER A 121 -2.73 8.76 0.75
C SER A 121 -2.68 8.66 -0.77
N ASP A 122 -3.65 9.27 -1.45
CA ASP A 122 -3.71 9.41 -2.90
C ASP A 122 -3.50 8.08 -3.63
N ILE A 123 -4.31 7.09 -3.25
CA ILE A 123 -4.28 5.73 -3.82
C ILE A 123 -5.44 5.59 -4.79
N GLU A 124 -5.14 5.36 -6.07
CA GLU A 124 -6.12 5.20 -7.12
C GLU A 124 -6.06 3.81 -7.77
N ILE A 125 -7.19 3.10 -7.79
CA ILE A 125 -7.36 1.83 -8.49
C ILE A 125 -8.42 2.01 -9.59
N PHE A 126 -8.00 1.88 -10.84
CA PHE A 126 -8.84 1.99 -12.04
C PHE A 126 -9.11 0.64 -12.71
N GLY A 127 -8.54 -0.45 -12.21
CA GLY A 127 -8.72 -1.77 -12.80
C GLY A 127 -7.75 -2.81 -12.25
N GLY A 128 -7.85 -4.02 -12.77
CA GLY A 128 -7.03 -5.18 -12.36
C GLY A 128 -7.69 -6.08 -11.32
N ASP A 129 -6.96 -7.12 -10.93
CA ASP A 129 -7.26 -8.00 -9.80
C ASP A 129 -6.27 -7.68 -8.67
N VAL A 130 -6.72 -6.89 -7.70
CA VAL A 130 -5.89 -6.34 -6.63
C VAL A 130 -6.24 -7.02 -5.32
N THR A 131 -5.26 -7.73 -4.75
CA THR A 131 -5.30 -8.24 -3.39
C THR A 131 -4.29 -7.48 -2.54
N ALA A 132 -4.78 -6.79 -1.51
CA ALA A 132 -3.97 -6.01 -0.59
C ALA A 132 -4.20 -6.48 0.85
N ASN A 133 -3.14 -6.94 1.50
CA ASN A 133 -3.19 -7.44 2.88
C ASN A 133 -2.25 -6.60 3.75
N GLY A 134 -2.81 -5.88 4.72
CA GLY A 134 -2.02 -5.23 5.76
C GLY A 134 -1.30 -6.27 6.62
N GLY A 135 -0.15 -5.91 7.17
CA GLY A 135 0.37 -6.64 8.32
C GLY A 135 -0.38 -6.26 9.59
N ALA A 136 0.04 -6.77 10.75
CA ALA A 136 -0.62 -6.47 12.02
C ALA A 136 -0.80 -4.95 12.18
N TYR A 137 -2.01 -4.47 12.51
CA TYR A 137 -2.31 -3.04 12.70
C TYR A 137 -2.20 -2.12 11.47
N GLY A 138 -1.76 -2.61 10.32
CA GLY A 138 -1.76 -1.86 9.05
C GLY A 138 -3.02 -2.11 8.22
N ALA A 139 -3.48 -1.11 7.48
CA ALA A 139 -4.64 -1.26 6.61
C ALA A 139 -4.36 -2.20 5.41
N GLY A 140 -5.40 -2.78 4.82
CA GLY A 140 -5.25 -3.46 3.52
C GLY A 140 -4.77 -2.46 2.46
N ILE A 141 -5.55 -1.39 2.28
CA ILE A 141 -5.23 -0.23 1.43
C ILE A 141 -5.38 1.03 2.29
N GLY A 142 -4.32 1.82 2.44
CA GLY A 142 -4.34 3.07 3.19
C GLY A 142 -3.21 3.19 4.20
N GLY A 143 -3.54 3.61 5.42
CA GLY A 143 -2.56 3.97 6.44
C GLY A 143 -1.82 2.79 7.06
N GLY A 144 -0.58 3.04 7.48
CA GLY A 144 0.11 2.17 8.42
C GLY A 144 -0.44 2.32 9.84
N ASN A 145 0.01 1.45 10.73
CA ASN A 145 -0.35 1.46 12.14
C ASN A 145 -0.14 2.84 12.78
N GLY A 146 -1.14 3.30 13.53
CA GLY A 146 -1.08 4.61 14.16
C GLY A 146 -1.13 5.78 13.18
N LYS A 147 -1.43 5.56 11.89
CA LYS A 147 -1.61 6.62 10.88
C LYS A 147 -2.88 6.49 10.03
N ASP A 148 -3.29 7.64 9.49
CA ASP A 148 -4.50 7.78 8.71
C ASP A 148 -4.33 7.21 7.29
N GLY A 149 -5.43 6.69 6.75
CA GLY A 149 -5.59 6.41 5.33
C GLY A 149 -6.53 7.42 4.71
N SER A 150 -6.11 8.09 3.65
CA SER A 150 -6.92 9.16 3.05
C SER A 150 -6.89 9.16 1.53
N ASN A 151 -7.87 9.81 0.90
CA ASN A 151 -7.93 10.02 -0.55
C ASN A 151 -7.77 8.70 -1.34
N ILE A 152 -8.59 7.71 -1.01
CA ILE A 152 -8.55 6.39 -1.64
C ILE A 152 -9.70 6.32 -2.65
N LYS A 153 -9.37 6.08 -3.92
CA LYS A 153 -10.34 6.04 -5.01
C LYS A 153 -10.28 4.72 -5.75
N ILE A 154 -11.40 4.01 -5.80
CA ILE A 154 -11.57 2.78 -6.58
C ILE A 154 -12.68 3.03 -7.60
N THR A 155 -12.35 2.89 -8.88
CA THR A 155 -13.29 3.18 -9.98
C THR A 155 -13.68 1.97 -10.80
N ASP A 156 -12.87 0.90 -10.78
CA ASP A 156 -13.16 -0.37 -11.43
C ASP A 156 -12.20 -1.47 -10.91
N GLY A 157 -12.35 -2.69 -11.40
CA GLY A 157 -11.53 -3.85 -11.09
C GLY A 157 -12.14 -4.78 -10.03
N THR A 158 -11.40 -5.81 -9.65
CA THR A 158 -11.71 -6.65 -8.49
C THR A 158 -10.70 -6.34 -7.40
N VAL A 159 -11.17 -5.83 -6.26
CA VAL A 159 -10.31 -5.43 -5.14
C VAL A 159 -10.68 -6.22 -3.90
N LYS A 160 -9.72 -6.95 -3.36
CA LYS A 160 -9.79 -7.58 -2.04
C LYS A 160 -8.80 -6.90 -1.11
N ALA A 161 -9.30 -6.18 -0.12
CA ALA A 161 -8.49 -5.45 0.85
C ALA A 161 -8.76 -5.99 2.25
N THR A 162 -7.72 -6.50 2.91
CA THR A 162 -7.82 -7.07 4.26
C THR A 162 -6.89 -6.32 5.20
N GLY A 163 -7.45 -5.69 6.22
CA GLY A 163 -6.69 -5.05 7.29
C GLY A 163 -6.08 -6.08 8.25
N GLY A 164 -4.98 -5.71 8.89
CA GLY A 164 -4.49 -6.44 10.05
C GLY A 164 -5.37 -6.25 11.28
N ASN A 165 -4.96 -6.84 12.42
CA ASN A 165 -5.64 -6.65 13.70
C ASN A 165 -5.90 -5.15 13.96
N SER A 166 -7.14 -4.79 14.34
CA SER A 166 -7.51 -3.40 14.64
C SER A 166 -7.36 -2.38 13.49
N ALA A 167 -7.13 -2.80 12.25
CA ALA A 167 -6.98 -1.91 11.11
C ALA A 167 -8.06 -2.11 10.04
N ALA A 168 -8.33 -1.07 9.27
CA ALA A 168 -9.36 -1.12 8.25
C ALA A 168 -8.96 -2.00 7.06
N GLY A 169 -9.94 -2.56 6.35
CA GLY A 169 -9.70 -3.15 5.03
C GLY A 169 -9.20 -2.07 4.06
N ILE A 170 -9.96 -0.99 3.94
CA ILE A 170 -9.62 0.21 3.17
C ILE A 170 -9.78 1.43 4.08
N GLY A 171 -8.69 2.17 4.32
CA GLY A 171 -8.70 3.39 5.13
C GLY A 171 -7.60 3.39 6.20
N GLY A 172 -7.97 3.66 7.45
CA GLY A 172 -7.02 3.91 8.53
C GLY A 172 -6.32 2.67 9.09
N GLY A 173 -5.08 2.85 9.55
CA GLY A 173 -4.43 1.88 10.43
C GLY A 173 -5.03 1.90 11.83
N ASN A 174 -4.51 1.05 12.73
CA ASN A 174 -5.00 0.98 14.11
C ASN A 174 -5.00 2.35 14.80
N GLY A 175 -6.10 2.68 15.48
CA GLY A 175 -6.26 3.94 16.21
C GLY A 175 -6.58 5.15 15.33
N LYS A 176 -6.73 4.98 14.01
CA LYS A 176 -6.70 6.09 13.05
C LYS A 176 -7.77 6.10 11.99
N ASN A 177 -7.94 7.27 11.39
CA ASN A 177 -9.08 7.59 10.55
C ASN A 177 -8.88 7.06 9.13
N GLY A 178 -10.01 6.68 8.51
CA GLY A 178 -10.12 6.50 7.07
C GLY A 178 -10.98 7.63 6.52
N SER A 179 -10.44 8.43 5.62
CA SER A 179 -11.16 9.60 5.11
C SER A 179 -11.09 9.74 3.59
N ASN A 180 -12.10 10.39 3.01
CA ASN A 180 -12.17 10.65 1.56
C ASN A 180 -12.00 9.36 0.74
N ILE A 181 -12.85 8.37 1.02
CA ILE A 181 -12.83 7.08 0.34
C ILE A 181 -13.97 7.04 -0.65
N LYS A 182 -13.65 6.89 -1.94
CA LYS A 182 -14.64 6.86 -3.02
C LYS A 182 -14.56 5.56 -3.80
N ILE A 183 -15.65 4.81 -3.82
CA ILE A 183 -15.82 3.60 -4.62
C ILE A 183 -16.98 3.85 -5.58
N THR A 184 -16.76 3.67 -6.88
CA THR A 184 -17.78 4.01 -7.91
C THR A 184 -18.19 2.85 -8.80
N ASN A 185 -17.29 1.91 -9.08
CA ASN A 185 -17.63 0.63 -9.71
C ASN A 185 -16.64 -0.44 -9.23
N GLY A 186 -16.67 -1.60 -9.89
CA GLY A 186 -15.83 -2.74 -9.58
C GLY A 186 -16.39 -3.59 -8.45
N LYS A 187 -15.74 -4.73 -8.20
CA LYS A 187 -16.06 -5.64 -7.11
C LYS A 187 -15.10 -5.40 -5.96
N VAL A 188 -15.54 -4.71 -4.91
CA VAL A 188 -14.71 -4.40 -3.74
C VAL A 188 -15.15 -5.24 -2.53
N ASN A 189 -14.25 -6.10 -2.06
CA ASN A 189 -14.38 -6.87 -0.83
C ASN A 189 -13.37 -6.36 0.20
N ALA A 190 -13.83 -5.49 1.09
CA ALA A 190 -13.00 -4.90 2.13
C ALA A 190 -13.32 -5.53 3.50
N THR A 191 -12.32 -6.06 4.19
CA THR A 191 -12.46 -6.72 5.49
C THR A 191 -11.53 -6.05 6.49
N GLY A 192 -12.09 -5.46 7.54
CA GLY A 192 -11.32 -4.92 8.67
C GLY A 192 -10.91 -6.01 9.65
N GLY A 193 -9.90 -5.74 10.45
CA GLY A 193 -9.58 -6.55 11.63
C GLY A 193 -10.50 -6.27 12.81
N ASP A 194 -10.18 -6.85 13.97
CA ASP A 194 -10.95 -6.73 15.20
C ASP A 194 -11.32 -5.27 15.53
N TYR A 195 -12.61 -4.99 15.72
CA TYR A 195 -13.15 -3.66 16.04
C TYR A 195 -12.92 -2.56 14.98
N ALA A 196 -12.37 -2.88 13.80
CA ALA A 196 -12.12 -1.93 12.72
C ALA A 196 -13.17 -2.03 11.60
N ALA A 197 -13.29 -0.98 10.80
CA ALA A 197 -14.20 -0.96 9.67
C ALA A 197 -13.68 -1.80 8.48
N GLY A 198 -14.59 -2.36 7.68
CA GLY A 198 -14.22 -2.83 6.34
C GLY A 198 -13.67 -1.70 5.49
N ILE A 199 -14.41 -0.59 5.43
CA ILE A 199 -14.04 0.65 4.73
C ILE A 199 -14.24 1.81 5.70
N GLY A 200 -13.18 2.55 6.04
CA GLY A 200 -13.21 3.64 7.02
C GLY A 200 -12.03 3.59 7.99
N GLY A 201 -12.27 3.89 9.27
CA GLY A 201 -11.22 3.92 10.29
C GLY A 201 -10.79 2.54 10.80
N GLY A 202 -9.57 2.49 11.34
CA GLY A 202 -9.15 1.41 12.23
C GLY A 202 -9.90 1.44 13.57
N SER A 203 -9.58 0.53 14.49
CA SER A 203 -10.15 0.51 15.83
C SER A 203 -9.96 1.86 16.52
N GLY A 204 -11.05 2.47 16.99
CA GLY A 204 -11.04 3.82 17.60
C GLY A 204 -10.89 4.99 16.62
N GLY A 205 -10.69 4.72 15.32
CA GLY A 205 -10.67 5.72 14.26
C GLY A 205 -12.04 5.95 13.63
N ALA A 206 -12.25 7.15 13.10
CA ALA A 206 -13.47 7.51 12.39
C ALA A 206 -13.36 7.20 10.88
N GLY A 207 -14.50 6.86 10.28
CA GLY A 207 -14.70 6.94 8.83
C GLY A 207 -15.35 8.28 8.48
N SER A 208 -14.77 9.05 7.55
CA SER A 208 -15.36 10.34 7.12
C SER A 208 -15.30 10.53 5.61
N ASN A 209 -16.33 11.14 5.03
CA ASN A 209 -16.45 11.36 3.59
C ASN A 209 -16.24 10.07 2.78
N ILE A 210 -17.08 9.07 3.05
CA ILE A 210 -17.05 7.77 2.37
C ILE A 210 -18.24 7.72 1.41
N GLU A 211 -17.95 7.59 0.12
CA GLU A 211 -18.93 7.54 -0.97
C GLU A 211 -18.80 6.19 -1.69
N ILE A 212 -19.88 5.40 -1.69
CA ILE A 212 -19.95 4.11 -2.38
C ILE A 212 -21.19 4.16 -3.27
N ASN A 213 -20.98 4.17 -4.58
CA ASN A 213 -22.04 4.20 -5.59
C ASN A 213 -22.01 2.95 -6.46
#